data_AF-A0A4Y7QWR2-F1
#
_entry.id   AF-A0A4Y7QWR2-F1
#
_cell.length_a   1.000
_cell.length_b   1.000
_cell.length_c   1.000
_cell.angle_alpha   90.00
_cell.angle_beta   90.00
_cell.angle_gamma   90.00
#
_symmetry.space_group_name_H-M   'P 1'
#
loop_
_entity.id
_entity.type
_entity.pdbx_description
1 polymer ?
#
loop_
_entity_poly.entity_id
_entity_poly.type
_entity_poly.pdbx_seq_one_letter_code
_entity_poly.pdbx_strand_id
1 'polypeptide(L)'
;MFHKALWMRQWKQGKYIILLFWLTSLYQLPYKYYQEAQMQLKLSKMKFGDYTYYYSYYFQTSDGTVFFQGATLIALACLLIGWERNNQSNDFLFSMPFKRKDIFLTKWWLGVFNIITVQIVCWISMYGIKNMSFHNEYQTFAPFYSYFLYATVVLIAIYTFALFIGTITGHIFSQSILTIILLFLPYGFGLLISGFIYSHTQWSVDAMGEIEYHTHEYLQHIGIISPLEYFSITYDYHPIETFDDYGNKLPSASQDNPTERISVPSPWTLLTPFSYIITFLSIATFLYTRTPNEQSGKILLFPNLQKWFIICTVLCFGLLGGRILGGRDALLSYYVGFFLFATISYFIFTRLLKLKFAFARK
;
A
#
# COMPACT_ATOMS: atom_id res chain seq x y z
N MET A 1 -20.74 -3.61 21.69
CA MET A 1 -22.10 -3.15 21.32
C MET A 1 -21.94 -1.94 20.41
N PHE A 2 -22.78 -1.75 19.39
CA PHE A 2 -22.67 -0.56 18.53
C PHE A 2 -23.12 0.67 19.32
N HIS A 3 -22.22 1.63 19.53
CA HIS A 3 -22.52 2.86 20.25
C HIS A 3 -22.68 4.03 19.27
N LYS A 4 -23.91 4.46 19.05
CA LYS A 4 -24.25 5.59 18.15
C LYS A 4 -23.42 6.85 18.45
N ALA A 5 -23.20 7.16 19.73
CA ALA A 5 -22.42 8.32 20.15
C ALA A 5 -20.96 8.25 19.70
N LEU A 6 -20.31 7.08 19.84
CA LEU A 6 -18.94 6.87 19.36
C LEU A 6 -18.86 7.00 17.84
N TRP A 7 -19.81 6.39 17.12
CA TRP A 7 -19.87 6.49 15.66
C TRP A 7 -19.97 7.94 15.18
N MET A 8 -20.90 8.71 15.74
CA MET A 8 -21.09 10.12 15.37
C MET A 8 -19.85 10.97 15.65
N ARG A 9 -19.14 10.72 16.76
CA ARG A 9 -17.89 11.41 17.06
C ARG A 9 -16.82 11.09 16.02
N GLN A 10 -16.61 9.81 15.73
CA GLN A 10 -15.57 9.39 14.78
C GLN A 10 -15.88 9.86 13.36
N TRP A 11 -17.15 9.86 12.97
CA TRP A 11 -17.58 10.48 11.72
C TRP A 11 -17.25 11.98 11.66
N LYS A 12 -17.62 12.76 12.69
CA LYS A 12 -17.34 14.21 12.73
C LYS A 12 -15.85 14.51 12.59
N GLN A 13 -15.00 13.65 13.14
CA GLN A 13 -13.56 13.78 13.06
C GLN A 13 -13.04 13.39 11.67
N GLY A 14 -13.42 12.23 11.15
CA GLY A 14 -12.89 11.66 9.92
C GLY A 14 -13.54 12.12 8.61
N LYS A 15 -14.71 12.78 8.65
CA LYS A 15 -15.56 13.02 7.46
C LYS A 15 -14.83 13.64 6.25
N TYR A 16 -13.89 14.55 6.46
CA TYR A 16 -13.18 15.20 5.35
C TYR A 16 -12.15 14.26 4.70
N ILE A 17 -11.46 13.44 5.50
CA ILE A 17 -10.54 12.44 4.96
C ILE A 17 -11.32 11.29 4.31
N ILE A 18 -12.47 10.91 4.87
CA ILE A 18 -13.39 9.98 4.22
C ILE A 18 -13.85 10.54 2.87
N LEU A 19 -14.30 11.79 2.83
CA LEU A 19 -14.68 12.44 1.56
C LEU A 19 -13.52 12.44 0.56
N LEU A 20 -12.29 12.74 1.01
CA LEU A 20 -11.10 12.66 0.16
C LEU A 20 -10.87 11.23 -0.37
N PHE A 21 -11.01 10.21 0.47
CA PHE A 21 -10.93 8.81 0.04
C PHE A 21 -12.00 8.45 -1.00
N TRP A 22 -13.22 8.94 -0.84
CA TRP A 22 -14.29 8.76 -1.82
C TRP A 22 -13.95 9.45 -3.15
N LEU A 23 -13.56 10.72 -3.13
CA LEU A 23 -13.23 11.49 -4.33
C LEU A 23 -12.03 10.89 -5.07
N THR A 24 -10.98 10.51 -4.36
CA THR A 24 -9.81 9.87 -4.96
C THR A 24 -10.17 8.53 -5.60
N SER A 25 -11.01 7.71 -4.95
CA SER A 25 -11.44 6.43 -5.51
C SER A 25 -12.31 6.59 -6.76
N LEU A 26 -13.29 7.50 -6.71
CA LEU A 26 -14.16 7.80 -7.86
C LEU A 26 -13.38 8.40 -9.04
N TYR A 27 -12.36 9.21 -8.75
CA TYR A 27 -11.49 9.75 -9.78
C TYR A 27 -10.61 8.66 -10.43
N GLN A 28 -9.92 7.86 -9.61
CA GLN A 28 -8.94 6.89 -10.10
C GLN A 28 -9.58 5.69 -10.83
N LEU A 29 -10.80 5.30 -10.46
CA LEU A 29 -11.47 4.13 -11.03
C LEU A 29 -12.50 4.52 -12.10
N PRO A 30 -13.77 4.87 -11.77
CA PRO A 30 -14.78 5.07 -12.80
C PRO A 30 -14.51 6.28 -13.69
N TYR A 31 -13.99 7.39 -13.16
CA TYR A 31 -13.77 8.58 -14.00
C TYR A 31 -12.66 8.35 -15.04
N LYS A 32 -11.50 7.83 -14.65
CA LYS A 32 -10.45 7.44 -15.60
C LYS A 32 -10.93 6.39 -16.61
N TYR A 33 -11.66 5.37 -16.14
CA TYR A 33 -12.25 4.37 -17.03
C TYR A 33 -13.19 5.00 -18.09
N TYR A 34 -14.00 5.98 -17.70
CA TYR A 34 -14.83 6.74 -18.63
C TYR A 34 -14.01 7.59 -19.61
N GLN A 35 -12.92 8.24 -19.14
CA GLN A 35 -12.05 9.03 -20.02
C GLN A 35 -11.42 8.15 -21.11
N GLU A 36 -10.95 6.96 -20.77
CA GLU A 36 -10.43 5.99 -21.73
C GLU A 36 -11.52 5.58 -22.74
N ALA A 37 -12.76 5.34 -22.29
CA ALA A 37 -13.87 5.02 -23.19
C ALA A 37 -14.13 6.13 -24.22
N GLN A 38 -14.09 7.39 -23.79
CA GLN A 38 -14.25 8.55 -24.67
C GLN A 38 -13.07 8.72 -25.63
N MET A 39 -11.85 8.46 -25.15
CA MET A 39 -10.65 8.50 -25.97
C MET A 39 -10.72 7.45 -27.09
N GLN A 40 -11.06 6.20 -26.77
CA GLN A 40 -11.22 5.12 -27.75
C GLN A 40 -12.33 5.43 -28.76
N LEU A 41 -13.47 5.98 -28.32
CA LEU A 41 -14.54 6.44 -29.23
C LEU A 41 -14.09 7.57 -30.17
N LYS A 42 -13.22 8.48 -29.69
CA LYS A 42 -12.69 9.57 -30.52
C LYS A 42 -11.73 9.02 -31.57
N LEU A 43 -10.85 8.11 -31.16
CA LEU A 43 -9.87 7.46 -32.05
C LEU A 43 -10.57 6.63 -33.13
N SER A 44 -11.65 5.91 -32.80
CA SER A 44 -12.41 5.12 -33.79
C SER A 44 -13.11 5.96 -34.86
N LYS A 45 -13.34 7.25 -34.59
CA LYS A 45 -13.94 8.21 -35.54
C LYS A 45 -12.91 8.99 -36.35
N MET A 46 -11.61 8.86 -36.06
CA MET A 46 -10.56 9.54 -36.82
C MET A 46 -10.40 8.91 -38.21
N LYS A 47 -10.41 9.73 -39.26
CA LYS A 47 -10.33 9.31 -40.68
C LYS A 47 -9.09 9.88 -41.37
N PHE A 48 -7.93 9.80 -40.72
CA PHE A 48 -6.69 10.35 -41.29
C PHE A 48 -5.99 9.30 -42.17
N GLY A 49 -6.07 9.45 -43.50
CA GLY A 49 -5.34 8.61 -44.46
C GLY A 49 -5.64 7.12 -44.31
N ASP A 50 -4.60 6.28 -44.38
CA ASP A 50 -4.67 4.81 -44.21
C ASP A 50 -4.76 4.35 -42.74
N TYR A 51 -5.15 5.23 -41.82
CA TYR A 51 -5.25 4.90 -40.40
C TYR A 51 -6.36 3.86 -40.17
N THR A 52 -5.94 2.66 -39.77
CA THR A 52 -6.84 1.60 -39.29
C THR A 52 -6.89 1.69 -37.77
N TYR A 53 -8.10 1.87 -37.23
CA TYR A 53 -8.30 1.93 -35.78
C TYR A 53 -8.28 0.54 -35.16
N TYR A 54 -7.49 0.39 -34.10
CA TYR A 54 -7.47 -0.80 -33.25
C TYR A 54 -7.77 -0.38 -31.82
N TYR A 55 -8.69 -1.11 -31.20
CA TYR A 55 -9.07 -0.85 -29.83
C TYR A 55 -7.96 -1.32 -28.88
N SER A 56 -7.58 -0.47 -27.94
CA SER A 56 -6.61 -0.81 -26.90
C SER A 56 -7.05 -0.25 -25.54
N TYR A 57 -7.07 -1.08 -24.52
CA TYR A 57 -7.28 -0.65 -23.14
C TYR A 57 -6.33 -1.40 -22.21
N TYR A 58 -5.70 -0.66 -21.31
CA TYR A 58 -4.78 -1.20 -20.32
C TYR A 58 -5.19 -0.74 -18.93
N PHE A 59 -5.24 -1.68 -18.00
CA PHE A 59 -5.46 -1.42 -16.59
C PHE A 59 -4.42 -2.17 -15.79
N GLN A 60 -3.57 -1.44 -15.05
CA GLN A 60 -2.60 -2.04 -14.16
C GLN A 60 -2.73 -1.43 -12.77
N THR A 61 -2.65 -2.27 -11.75
CA THR A 61 -2.77 -1.76 -10.38
C THR A 61 -1.56 -0.92 -9.96
N SER A 62 -0.41 -1.07 -10.63
CA SER A 62 0.77 -0.23 -10.45
C SER A 62 0.58 1.22 -10.89
N ASP A 63 -0.51 1.57 -11.58
CA ASP A 63 -0.84 2.95 -11.98
C ASP A 63 -1.13 3.87 -10.78
N GLY A 64 -1.00 3.35 -9.56
CA GLY A 64 -1.01 4.10 -8.31
C GLY A 64 -2.38 4.18 -7.64
N THR A 65 -3.43 3.55 -8.19
CA THR A 65 -4.79 3.60 -7.64
C THR A 65 -4.83 3.18 -6.16
N VAL A 66 -4.30 1.99 -5.85
CA VAL A 66 -4.26 1.46 -4.48
C VAL A 66 -3.29 2.26 -3.61
N PHE A 67 -2.25 2.84 -4.19
CA PHE A 67 -1.32 3.71 -3.47
C PHE A 67 -2.02 4.98 -2.96
N PHE A 68 -2.76 5.69 -3.82
CA PHE A 68 -3.52 6.88 -3.41
C PHE A 68 -4.64 6.55 -2.41
N GLN A 69 -5.37 5.46 -2.65
CA GLN A 69 -6.39 4.96 -1.72
C GLN A 69 -5.77 4.60 -0.36
N GLY A 70 -4.68 3.84 -0.36
CA GLY A 70 -3.93 3.46 0.84
C GLY A 70 -3.40 4.67 1.61
N ALA A 71 -2.85 5.67 0.92
CA ALA A 71 -2.36 6.91 1.54
C ALA A 71 -3.46 7.67 2.28
N THR A 72 -4.65 7.80 1.68
CA THR A 72 -5.79 8.46 2.34
C THR A 72 -6.32 7.64 3.53
N LEU A 73 -6.29 6.30 3.48
CA LEU A 73 -6.65 5.44 4.62
C LEU A 73 -5.62 5.50 5.75
N ILE A 74 -4.32 5.58 5.44
CA ILE A 74 -3.27 5.83 6.43
C ILE A 74 -3.51 7.20 7.08
N ALA A 75 -3.83 8.24 6.29
CA ALA A 75 -4.17 9.55 6.82
C ALA A 75 -5.42 9.50 7.73
N LEU A 76 -6.44 8.71 7.38
CA LEU A 76 -7.62 8.50 8.21
C LEU A 76 -7.23 7.84 9.54
N ALA A 77 -6.43 6.77 9.52
CA ALA A 77 -5.97 6.11 10.74
C ALA A 77 -5.11 7.04 11.63
N CYS A 78 -4.25 7.86 11.01
CA CYS A 78 -3.44 8.87 11.68
C CYS A 78 -4.30 9.96 12.34
N LEU A 79 -5.37 10.37 11.68
CA LEU A 79 -6.31 11.34 12.21
C LEU A 79 -7.20 10.75 13.31
N LEU A 80 -7.61 9.48 13.21
CA LEU A 80 -8.45 8.85 14.23
C LEU A 80 -7.69 8.48 15.50
N ILE A 81 -6.40 8.11 15.43
CA ILE A 81 -5.62 7.75 16.63
C ILE A 81 -4.54 8.79 16.94
N GLY A 82 -3.63 9.03 16.00
CA GLY A 82 -2.48 9.92 16.19
C GLY A 82 -2.86 11.36 16.56
N TRP A 83 -3.89 11.91 15.90
CA TRP A 83 -4.40 13.25 16.23
C TRP A 83 -5.14 13.29 17.58
N GLU A 84 -5.95 12.27 17.90
CA GLU A 84 -6.64 12.20 19.19
C GLU A 84 -5.65 12.25 20.36
N ARG A 85 -4.50 11.58 20.20
CA ARG A 85 -3.39 11.54 21.16
C ARG A 85 -2.60 12.84 21.21
N ASN A 86 -2.34 13.45 20.06
CA ASN A 86 -1.62 14.73 19.99
C ASN A 86 -2.39 15.85 20.73
N ASN A 87 -3.72 15.89 20.59
CA ASN A 87 -4.55 16.94 21.20
C ASN A 87 -5.10 16.58 22.59
N GLN A 88 -4.58 15.53 23.25
CA GLN A 88 -5.03 15.01 24.56
C GLN A 88 -6.52 14.65 24.68
N SER A 89 -7.27 14.69 23.58
CA SER A 89 -8.69 14.33 23.52
C SER A 89 -8.97 12.85 23.85
N ASN A 90 -7.90 12.04 23.88
CA ASN A 90 -7.93 10.66 24.28
C ASN A 90 -8.21 10.48 25.78
N ASP A 91 -7.74 11.39 26.65
CA ASP A 91 -8.01 11.32 28.09
C ASP A 91 -9.50 11.51 28.38
N PHE A 92 -10.12 12.49 27.71
CA PHE A 92 -11.56 12.70 27.76
C PHE A 92 -12.36 11.53 27.18
N LEU A 93 -11.85 10.88 26.13
CA LEU A 93 -12.52 9.70 25.54
C LEU A 93 -12.44 8.49 26.48
N PHE A 94 -11.34 8.32 27.21
CA PHE A 94 -11.16 7.23 28.15
C PHE A 94 -11.84 7.45 29.50
N SER A 95 -12.24 8.69 29.83
CA SER A 95 -13.11 8.97 30.98
C SER A 95 -14.59 8.73 30.70
N MET A 96 -14.98 8.57 29.43
CA MET A 96 -16.37 8.22 29.09
C MET A 96 -16.69 6.77 29.50
N PRO A 97 -17.97 6.44 29.75
CA PRO A 97 -18.40 5.09 30.15
C PRO A 97 -18.42 4.11 28.94
N PHE A 98 -17.33 4.06 28.16
CA PHE A 98 -17.15 3.16 27.03
C PHE A 98 -15.92 2.28 27.25
N LYS A 99 -16.00 1.01 26.85
CA LYS A 99 -14.83 0.13 26.89
C LYS A 99 -13.81 0.56 25.84
N ARG A 100 -12.52 0.58 26.19
CA ARG A 100 -11.42 0.90 25.26
C ARG A 100 -11.44 0.04 23.99
N LYS A 101 -11.82 -1.23 24.12
CA LYS A 101 -12.03 -2.14 22.97
C LYS A 101 -13.11 -1.62 22.02
N ASP A 102 -14.26 -1.19 22.54
CA ASP A 102 -15.38 -0.71 21.72
C ASP A 102 -15.02 0.62 21.01
N ILE A 103 -14.22 1.47 21.67
CA ILE A 103 -13.68 2.70 21.08
C ILE A 103 -12.80 2.37 19.86
N PHE A 104 -11.86 1.44 20.02
CA PHE A 104 -10.98 1.03 18.92
C PHE A 104 -11.74 0.36 17.78
N LEU A 105 -12.63 -0.59 18.10
CA LEU A 105 -13.41 -1.30 17.09
C LEU A 105 -14.33 -0.34 16.31
N THR A 106 -14.86 0.71 16.93
CA THR A 106 -15.66 1.71 16.21
C THR A 106 -14.81 2.44 15.15
N LYS A 107 -13.54 2.76 15.45
CA LYS A 107 -12.62 3.36 14.47
C LYS A 107 -12.33 2.40 13.32
N TRP A 108 -12.11 1.12 13.64
CA TRP A 108 -11.88 0.09 12.62
C TRP A 108 -13.10 -0.08 11.70
N TRP A 109 -14.30 -0.23 12.29
CA TRP A 109 -15.55 -0.34 11.54
C TRP A 109 -15.85 0.87 10.67
N LEU A 110 -15.53 2.09 11.13
CA LEU A 110 -15.72 3.31 10.35
C LEU A 110 -14.95 3.24 9.02
N GLY A 111 -13.69 2.83 9.05
CA GLY A 111 -12.88 2.69 7.83
C GLY A 111 -13.35 1.53 6.96
N VAL A 112 -13.55 0.33 7.53
CA VAL A 112 -13.99 -0.86 6.78
C VAL A 112 -15.31 -0.63 6.06
N PHE A 113 -16.29 -0.03 6.74
CA PHE A 113 -17.58 0.30 6.14
C PHE A 113 -17.39 1.23 4.92
N ASN A 114 -16.61 2.31 5.05
CA ASN A 114 -16.37 3.23 3.95
C ASN A 114 -15.58 2.59 2.80
N ILE A 115 -14.60 1.74 3.07
CA ILE A 115 -13.84 1.01 2.04
C ILE A 115 -14.78 0.14 1.21
N ILE A 116 -15.62 -0.67 1.86
CA ILE A 116 -16.57 -1.56 1.19
C ILE A 116 -17.59 -0.74 0.39
N THR A 117 -18.18 0.29 0.99
CA THR A 117 -19.18 1.12 0.29
C THR A 117 -18.59 1.79 -0.94
N VAL A 118 -17.40 2.39 -0.84
CA VAL A 118 -16.75 3.06 -1.99
C VAL A 118 -16.41 2.07 -3.10
N GLN A 119 -15.89 0.89 -2.76
CA GLN A 119 -15.57 -0.11 -3.79
C GLN A 119 -16.81 -0.66 -4.48
N ILE A 120 -17.92 -0.87 -3.76
CA ILE A 120 -19.19 -1.25 -4.38
C ILE A 120 -19.68 -0.14 -5.32
N VAL A 121 -19.63 1.12 -4.90
CA VAL A 121 -20.05 2.26 -5.74
C VAL A 121 -19.18 2.35 -7.00
N CYS A 122 -17.85 2.29 -6.86
CA CYS A 122 -16.93 2.35 -8.00
C CYS A 122 -17.15 1.17 -8.97
N TRP A 123 -17.40 -0.03 -8.43
CA TRP A 123 -17.71 -1.22 -9.19
C TRP A 123 -19.00 -1.07 -10.01
N ILE A 124 -20.09 -0.63 -9.38
CA ILE A 124 -21.37 -0.35 -10.06
C ILE A 124 -21.19 0.73 -11.13
N SER A 125 -20.48 1.81 -10.82
CA SER A 125 -20.22 2.89 -11.77
C SER A 125 -19.42 2.42 -12.98
N MET A 126 -18.34 1.66 -12.78
CA MET A 126 -17.55 1.11 -13.89
C MET A 126 -18.35 0.13 -14.74
N TYR A 127 -19.15 -0.72 -14.13
CA TYR A 127 -20.04 -1.62 -14.87
C TYR A 127 -21.07 -0.85 -15.72
N GLY A 128 -21.66 0.21 -15.16
CA GLY A 128 -22.55 1.11 -15.90
C GLY A 128 -21.85 1.79 -17.08
N ILE A 129 -20.64 2.34 -16.85
CA ILE A 129 -19.83 2.97 -17.89
C ILE A 129 -19.49 1.96 -19.00
N LYS A 130 -19.08 0.74 -18.64
CA LYS A 130 -18.80 -0.32 -19.61
C LYS A 130 -20.00 -0.52 -20.54
N ASN A 131 -21.20 -0.68 -20.00
CA ASN A 131 -22.40 -0.98 -20.77
C ASN A 131 -22.91 0.21 -21.61
N MET A 132 -22.69 1.45 -21.16
CA MET A 132 -23.17 2.66 -21.84
C MET A 132 -22.15 3.26 -22.83
N SER A 133 -20.93 2.76 -22.86
CA SER A 133 -19.83 3.35 -23.62
C SER A 133 -19.31 2.43 -24.71
N PHE A 134 -18.34 2.94 -25.47
CA PHE A 134 -17.65 2.20 -26.52
C PHE A 134 -16.99 0.91 -26.00
N HIS A 135 -16.65 0.82 -24.71
CA HIS A 135 -16.11 -0.39 -24.11
C HIS A 135 -17.05 -1.60 -24.15
N ASN A 136 -18.36 -1.40 -24.33
CA ASN A 136 -19.34 -2.49 -24.29
C ASN A 136 -19.06 -3.59 -25.32
N GLU A 137 -18.63 -3.17 -26.52
CA GLU A 137 -18.39 -4.03 -27.68
C GLU A 137 -17.07 -4.81 -27.57
N TYR A 138 -16.10 -4.30 -26.79
CA TYR A 138 -14.71 -4.79 -26.81
C TYR A 138 -14.22 -5.38 -25.48
N GLN A 139 -14.97 -5.24 -24.38
CA GLN A 139 -14.51 -5.68 -23.06
C GLN A 139 -15.48 -6.65 -22.39
N THR A 140 -14.93 -7.67 -21.74
CA THR A 140 -15.62 -8.43 -20.70
C THR A 140 -15.38 -7.77 -19.33
N PHE A 141 -16.38 -7.77 -18.45
CA PHE A 141 -16.23 -7.13 -17.13
C PHE A 141 -15.73 -8.11 -16.05
N ALA A 142 -15.64 -9.40 -16.37
CA ALA A 142 -15.34 -10.46 -15.40
C ALA A 142 -14.04 -10.23 -14.59
N PRO A 143 -12.91 -9.80 -15.21
CA PRO A 143 -11.67 -9.59 -14.46
C PRO A 143 -11.77 -8.46 -13.42
N PHE A 144 -12.59 -7.44 -13.66
CA PHE A 144 -12.78 -6.35 -12.70
C PHE A 144 -13.44 -6.82 -11.40
N TYR A 145 -14.26 -7.89 -11.39
CA TYR A 145 -14.80 -8.46 -10.14
C TYR A 145 -13.66 -8.90 -9.21
N SER A 146 -12.66 -9.60 -9.74
CA SER A 146 -11.48 -10.03 -9.00
C SER A 146 -10.68 -8.84 -8.48
N TYR A 147 -10.48 -7.81 -9.32
CA TYR A 147 -9.80 -6.58 -8.90
C TYR A 147 -10.48 -5.95 -7.69
N PHE A 148 -11.78 -5.70 -7.75
CA PHE A 148 -12.51 -5.04 -6.67
C PHE A 148 -12.49 -5.85 -5.37
N LEU A 149 -12.56 -7.17 -5.44
CA LEU A 149 -12.42 -8.05 -4.28
C LEU A 149 -11.01 -7.93 -3.67
N TYR A 150 -9.97 -8.06 -4.50
CA TYR A 150 -8.58 -8.07 -4.03
C TYR A 150 -8.21 -6.71 -3.45
N ALA A 151 -8.56 -5.62 -4.14
CA ALA A 151 -8.39 -4.25 -3.69
C ALA A 151 -9.08 -4.00 -2.35
N THR A 152 -10.32 -4.48 -2.15
CA THR A 152 -11.05 -4.31 -0.89
C THR A 152 -10.30 -4.96 0.29
N VAL A 153 -9.86 -6.21 0.13
CA VAL A 153 -9.13 -6.95 1.18
C VAL A 153 -7.79 -6.26 1.49
N VAL A 154 -7.03 -5.87 0.46
CA VAL A 154 -5.75 -5.18 0.63
C VAL A 154 -5.93 -3.82 1.32
N LEU A 155 -6.92 -3.02 0.94
CA LEU A 155 -7.20 -1.72 1.57
C LEU A 155 -7.60 -1.87 3.04
N ILE A 156 -8.40 -2.89 3.39
CA ILE A 156 -8.74 -3.21 4.78
C ILE A 156 -7.47 -3.60 5.56
N ALA A 157 -6.58 -4.39 4.96
CA ALA A 157 -5.31 -4.77 5.58
C ALA A 157 -4.39 -3.56 5.82
N ILE A 158 -4.23 -2.67 4.84
CA ILE A 158 -3.46 -1.41 4.96
C ILE A 158 -4.04 -0.54 6.08
N TYR A 159 -5.36 -0.35 6.10
CA TYR A 159 -6.02 0.45 7.13
C TYR A 159 -5.87 -0.16 8.53
N THR A 160 -6.03 -1.49 8.65
CA THR A 160 -5.85 -2.23 9.91
C THR A 160 -4.41 -2.10 10.42
N PHE A 161 -3.43 -2.22 9.53
CA PHE A 161 -2.03 -2.03 9.84
C PHE A 161 -1.75 -0.60 10.33
N ALA A 162 -2.26 0.42 9.64
CA ALA A 162 -2.09 1.81 10.03
C ALA A 162 -2.71 2.12 11.42
N LEU A 163 -3.85 1.51 11.74
CA LEU A 163 -4.46 1.59 13.07
C LEU A 163 -3.61 0.86 14.13
N PHE A 164 -3.06 -0.31 13.81
CA PHE A 164 -2.14 -1.05 14.67
C PHE A 164 -0.91 -0.20 15.02
N ILE A 165 -0.24 0.40 14.03
CA ILE A 165 0.86 1.34 14.28
C ILE A 165 0.39 2.50 15.15
N GLY A 166 -0.81 3.02 14.90
CA GLY A 166 -1.44 4.02 15.76
C GLY A 166 -1.50 3.63 17.23
N THR A 167 -1.73 2.35 17.55
CA THR A 167 -1.81 1.89 18.95
C THR A 167 -0.47 1.96 19.69
N ILE A 168 0.65 1.75 18.99
CA ILE A 168 2.00 1.77 19.57
C ILE A 168 2.67 3.16 19.54
N THR A 169 2.23 4.05 18.66
CA THR A 169 2.79 5.40 18.52
C THR A 169 2.06 6.45 19.34
N GLY A 170 2.79 7.43 19.88
CA GLY A 170 2.21 8.48 20.73
C GLY A 170 1.87 9.78 20.00
N HIS A 171 2.21 9.92 18.72
CA HIS A 171 2.03 11.15 17.94
C HIS A 171 1.63 10.88 16.48
N ILE A 172 0.97 11.85 15.83
CA ILE A 172 0.53 11.73 14.43
C ILE A 172 1.69 11.54 13.44
N PHE A 173 2.76 12.34 13.55
CA PHE A 173 3.94 12.19 12.68
C PHE A 173 4.63 10.84 12.84
N SER A 174 4.79 10.36 14.08
CA SER A 174 5.37 9.04 14.32
C SER A 174 4.51 7.93 13.73
N GLN A 175 3.18 8.03 13.86
CA GLN A 175 2.27 7.05 13.27
C GLN A 175 2.41 7.02 11.75
N SER A 176 2.37 8.20 11.11
CA SER A 176 2.44 8.32 9.65
C SER A 176 3.77 7.77 9.11
N ILE A 177 4.90 8.25 9.63
CA ILE A 177 6.23 7.85 9.17
C ILE A 177 6.46 6.36 9.41
N LEU A 178 6.13 5.84 10.61
CA LEU A 178 6.34 4.43 10.92
C LEU A 178 5.43 3.51 10.11
N THR A 179 4.19 3.92 9.83
CA THR A 179 3.30 3.12 8.98
C THR A 179 3.89 2.99 7.57
N ILE A 180 4.35 4.08 6.98
CA ILE A 180 4.94 4.05 5.63
C ILE A 180 6.20 3.19 5.63
N ILE A 181 7.15 3.45 6.53
CA ILE A 181 8.41 2.70 6.59
C ILE A 181 8.15 1.21 6.78
N LEU A 182 7.28 0.83 7.71
CA LEU A 182 7.04 -0.58 8.02
C LEU A 182 6.20 -1.32 6.97
N LEU A 183 5.41 -0.61 6.16
CA LEU A 183 4.67 -1.22 5.04
C LEU A 183 5.63 -1.62 3.91
N PHE A 184 6.62 -0.78 3.61
CA PHE A 184 7.65 -1.06 2.60
C PHE A 184 8.85 -1.85 3.14
N LEU A 185 8.97 -2.00 4.47
CA LEU A 185 10.09 -2.67 5.11
C LEU A 185 10.32 -4.11 4.61
N PRO A 186 9.30 -4.97 4.37
CA PRO A 186 9.55 -6.31 3.86
C PRO A 186 10.35 -6.30 2.55
N TYR A 187 9.95 -5.46 1.59
CA TYR A 187 10.67 -5.28 0.32
C TYR A 187 12.08 -4.70 0.54
N GLY A 188 12.20 -3.69 1.42
CA GLY A 188 13.49 -3.11 1.78
C GLY A 188 14.44 -4.13 2.41
N PHE A 189 13.93 -5.04 3.24
CA PHE A 189 14.74 -6.04 3.92
C PHE A 189 15.40 -7.02 2.94
N GLY A 190 14.71 -7.39 1.86
CA GLY A 190 15.30 -8.18 0.77
C GLY A 190 16.51 -7.50 0.14
N LEU A 191 16.41 -6.20 -0.15
CA LEU A 191 17.51 -5.40 -0.71
C LEU A 191 18.68 -5.25 0.26
N LEU A 192 18.41 -5.22 1.57
CA LEU A 192 19.45 -5.14 2.60
C LEU A 192 20.20 -6.48 2.75
N ILE A 193 19.46 -7.59 2.74
CA ILE A 193 20.06 -8.94 2.81
C ILE A 193 20.87 -9.23 1.55
N SER A 194 20.35 -8.93 0.36
CA SER A 194 21.07 -9.18 -0.89
C SER A 194 22.41 -8.44 -0.91
N GLY A 195 22.44 -7.20 -0.43
CA GLY A 195 23.68 -6.40 -0.33
C GLY A 195 24.68 -7.00 0.66
N PHE A 196 24.21 -7.56 1.78
CA PHE A 196 25.07 -8.30 2.71
C PHE A 196 25.65 -9.56 2.06
N ILE A 197 24.83 -10.38 1.41
CA ILE A 197 25.27 -11.61 0.75
C ILE A 197 26.31 -11.29 -0.33
N TYR A 198 26.00 -10.34 -1.21
CA TYR A 198 26.87 -9.93 -2.31
C TYR A 198 28.28 -9.52 -1.85
N SER A 199 28.36 -8.68 -0.81
CA SER A 199 29.64 -8.23 -0.27
C SER A 199 30.46 -9.35 0.38
N HIS A 200 29.83 -10.46 0.79
CA HIS A 200 30.48 -11.57 1.49
C HIS A 200 30.80 -12.78 0.62
N THR A 201 30.11 -12.97 -0.51
CA THR A 201 30.31 -14.13 -1.39
C THR A 201 31.13 -13.83 -2.63
N GLN A 202 31.52 -12.56 -2.88
CA GLN A 202 32.21 -12.12 -4.11
C GLN A 202 31.54 -12.62 -5.40
N TRP A 203 30.23 -12.82 -5.35
CA TRP A 203 29.46 -13.30 -6.49
C TRP A 203 29.45 -12.28 -7.63
N SER A 204 29.26 -12.77 -8.86
CA SER A 204 29.10 -11.89 -10.02
C SER A 204 27.91 -10.95 -9.81
N VAL A 205 27.93 -9.79 -10.47
CA VAL A 205 26.80 -8.85 -10.45
C VAL A 205 25.52 -9.53 -10.95
N ASP A 206 25.66 -10.51 -11.85
CA ASP A 206 24.55 -11.30 -12.36
C ASP A 206 23.93 -12.18 -11.27
N ALA A 207 24.74 -12.84 -10.44
CA ALA A 207 24.26 -13.61 -9.29
C ALA A 207 23.61 -12.71 -8.21
N MET A 208 24.06 -11.45 -8.05
CA MET A 208 23.37 -10.48 -7.19
C MET A 208 21.97 -10.14 -7.73
N GLY A 209 21.87 -9.90 -9.04
CA GLY A 209 20.60 -9.65 -9.71
C GLY A 209 19.63 -10.81 -9.56
N GLU A 210 20.12 -12.04 -9.66
CA GLU A 210 19.32 -13.27 -9.49
C GLU A 210 18.82 -13.44 -8.05
N ILE A 211 19.65 -13.17 -7.05
CA ILE A 211 19.24 -13.19 -5.63
C ILE A 211 18.23 -12.09 -5.34
N GLU A 212 18.44 -10.88 -5.85
CA GLU A 212 17.49 -9.78 -5.69
C GLU A 212 16.15 -10.12 -6.33
N TYR A 213 16.18 -10.68 -7.53
CA TYR A 213 14.99 -11.15 -8.22
C TYR A 213 14.24 -12.21 -7.42
N HIS A 214 14.91 -13.30 -7.00
CA HIS A 214 14.26 -14.36 -6.23
C HIS A 214 13.83 -13.90 -4.84
N THR A 215 14.63 -13.09 -4.15
CA THR A 215 14.26 -12.55 -2.84
C THR A 215 13.06 -11.61 -2.97
N HIS A 216 13.02 -10.80 -4.03
CA HIS A 216 11.86 -9.98 -4.35
C HIS A 216 10.64 -10.86 -4.62
N GLU A 217 10.75 -11.90 -5.45
CA GLU A 217 9.68 -12.86 -5.75
C GLU A 217 9.12 -13.53 -4.48
N TYR A 218 9.98 -13.98 -3.55
CA TYR A 218 9.53 -14.53 -2.27
C TYR A 218 8.84 -13.49 -1.38
N LEU A 219 9.42 -12.29 -1.26
CA LEU A 219 8.86 -11.21 -0.44
C LEU A 219 7.56 -10.66 -1.03
N GLN A 220 7.41 -10.73 -2.35
CA GLN A 220 6.17 -10.40 -3.05
C GLN A 220 5.03 -11.27 -2.59
N HIS A 221 5.23 -12.52 -2.16
CA HIS A 221 4.14 -13.33 -1.59
C HIS A 221 3.79 -12.98 -0.13
N ILE A 222 4.66 -12.25 0.57
CA ILE A 222 4.53 -11.90 2.01
C ILE A 222 3.98 -10.48 2.19
N GLY A 223 4.06 -9.62 1.17
CA GLY A 223 3.57 -8.24 1.22
C GLY A 223 2.05 -8.14 1.35
N ILE A 224 1.57 -7.09 2.04
CA ILE A 224 0.12 -6.78 2.12
C ILE A 224 -0.45 -6.49 0.72
N ILE A 225 0.34 -5.88 -0.18
CA ILE A 225 -0.06 -5.46 -1.52
C ILE A 225 0.11 -6.60 -2.56
N SER A 226 0.73 -7.72 -2.16
CA SER A 226 1.00 -8.91 -3.00
C SER A 226 -0.09 -9.25 -4.02
N PRO A 227 -1.38 -9.36 -3.64
CA PRO A 227 -2.42 -9.82 -4.57
C PRO A 227 -2.66 -8.86 -5.75
N LEU A 228 -2.15 -7.64 -5.68
CA LEU A 228 -2.40 -6.58 -6.64
C LEU A 228 -1.17 -6.20 -7.46
N GLU A 229 0.03 -6.64 -7.08
CA GLU A 229 1.29 -6.22 -7.69
C GLU A 229 1.36 -6.58 -9.19
N TYR A 230 0.91 -7.79 -9.54
CA TYR A 230 0.86 -8.30 -10.91
C TYR A 230 -0.53 -8.33 -11.52
N PHE A 231 -1.48 -7.62 -10.91
CA PHE A 231 -2.84 -7.58 -11.42
C PHE A 231 -2.90 -6.60 -12.61
N SER A 232 -3.15 -7.14 -13.80
CA SER A 232 -3.31 -6.35 -15.03
C SER A 232 -4.40 -6.91 -15.93
N ILE A 233 -5.13 -6.01 -16.59
CA ILE A 233 -6.15 -6.33 -17.59
C ILE A 233 -5.79 -5.58 -18.86
N THR A 234 -5.56 -6.30 -19.95
CA THR A 234 -5.26 -5.73 -21.26
C THR A 234 -6.24 -6.25 -22.29
N TYR A 235 -6.89 -5.32 -22.99
CA TYR A 235 -7.68 -5.59 -24.18
C TYR A 235 -6.96 -4.94 -25.35
N ASP A 236 -6.30 -5.72 -26.21
CA ASP A 236 -5.59 -5.21 -27.38
C ASP A 236 -6.04 -5.95 -28.65
N TYR A 237 -6.50 -5.18 -29.62
CA TYR A 237 -7.02 -5.63 -30.91
C TYR A 237 -6.06 -5.30 -32.08
N HIS A 238 -4.84 -4.82 -31.81
CA HIS A 238 -3.85 -4.63 -32.86
C HIS A 238 -3.40 -5.98 -33.46
N PRO A 239 -3.13 -6.06 -34.77
CA PRO A 239 -2.61 -7.26 -35.39
C PRO A 239 -1.17 -7.52 -34.91
N ILE A 240 -0.86 -8.77 -34.59
CA ILE A 240 0.51 -9.17 -34.24
C ILE A 240 1.38 -9.11 -35.51
N GLU A 241 2.40 -8.26 -35.48
CA GLU A 241 3.41 -8.24 -36.54
C GLU A 241 4.35 -9.43 -36.36
N THR A 242 4.36 -10.34 -37.33
CA THR A 242 5.31 -11.45 -37.37
C THR A 242 6.36 -11.17 -38.42
N PHE A 243 7.60 -11.51 -38.11
CA PHE A 243 8.75 -11.34 -39.00
C PHE A 243 9.35 -12.72 -39.28
N ASP A 244 9.78 -12.96 -40.51
CA ASP A 244 10.55 -14.16 -40.84
C ASP A 244 11.98 -14.08 -40.26
N ASP A 245 12.73 -15.19 -40.35
CA ASP A 245 14.13 -15.26 -39.88
C ASP A 245 15.08 -14.27 -40.60
N TYR A 246 14.61 -13.63 -41.67
CA TYR A 246 15.33 -12.62 -42.46
C TYR A 246 14.88 -11.19 -42.14
N GLY A 247 13.96 -11.00 -41.19
CA GLY A 247 13.45 -9.69 -40.78
C GLY A 247 12.38 -9.10 -41.72
N ASN A 248 11.86 -9.86 -42.68
CA ASN A 248 10.76 -9.44 -43.52
C ASN A 248 9.44 -9.59 -42.76
N LYS A 249 8.59 -8.57 -42.84
CA LYS A 249 7.24 -8.60 -42.26
C LYS A 249 6.40 -9.62 -43.02
N LEU A 250 6.01 -10.69 -42.34
CA LEU A 250 5.05 -11.66 -42.85
C LEU A 250 3.67 -10.99 -42.97
N PRO A 251 2.76 -11.48 -43.84
CA PRO A 251 1.40 -10.97 -43.90
C PRO A 251 0.80 -11.02 -42.50
N SER A 252 0.48 -9.84 -41.96
CA SER A 252 -0.22 -9.73 -40.68
C SER A 252 -1.53 -10.49 -40.83
N ALA A 253 -1.60 -11.68 -40.22
CA ALA A 253 -2.83 -12.44 -40.18
C ALA A 253 -3.87 -11.57 -39.46
N SER A 254 -4.95 -11.21 -40.16
CA SER A 254 -6.12 -10.59 -39.56
C SER A 254 -6.64 -11.55 -38.51
N GLN A 255 -6.35 -11.27 -37.23
CA GLN A 255 -6.71 -12.15 -36.15
C GLN A 255 -8.21 -12.01 -35.91
N ASP A 256 -8.96 -13.10 -36.04
CA ASP A 256 -10.40 -13.13 -35.78
C ASP A 256 -10.74 -12.86 -34.29
N ASN A 257 -9.76 -12.92 -33.38
CA ASN A 257 -9.97 -12.75 -31.94
C ASN A 257 -8.84 -11.94 -31.26
N PRO A 258 -9.16 -11.02 -30.34
CA PRO A 258 -8.21 -10.14 -29.66
C PRO A 258 -7.14 -10.87 -28.85
N THR A 259 -5.98 -10.23 -28.66
CA THR A 259 -5.05 -10.61 -27.60
C THR A 259 -5.54 -10.07 -26.25
N GLU A 260 -6.52 -10.74 -25.66
CA GLU A 260 -6.89 -10.50 -24.26
C GLU A 260 -5.77 -11.04 -23.34
N ARG A 261 -5.03 -10.14 -22.69
CA ARG A 261 -4.02 -10.53 -21.69
C ARG A 261 -4.52 -10.14 -20.31
N ILE A 262 -5.05 -11.12 -19.60
CA ILE A 262 -5.55 -10.97 -18.24
C ILE A 262 -4.57 -11.66 -17.29
N SER A 263 -3.89 -10.88 -16.46
CA SER A 263 -3.06 -11.38 -15.36
C SER A 263 -3.81 -11.15 -14.07
N VAL A 264 -4.44 -12.22 -13.56
CA VAL A 264 -5.09 -12.22 -12.24
C VAL A 264 -4.27 -13.13 -11.34
N PRO A 265 -3.65 -12.60 -10.27
CA PRO A 265 -2.93 -13.41 -9.30
C PRO A 265 -3.85 -14.46 -8.66
N SER A 266 -3.27 -15.56 -8.21
CA SER A 266 -4.04 -16.64 -7.58
C SER A 266 -4.81 -16.16 -6.34
N PRO A 267 -6.05 -16.62 -6.10
CA PRO A 267 -6.82 -16.28 -4.89
C PRO A 267 -6.09 -16.62 -3.58
N TRP A 268 -5.17 -17.58 -3.60
CA TRP A 268 -4.35 -17.94 -2.45
C TRP A 268 -3.48 -16.79 -1.95
N THR A 269 -3.13 -15.82 -2.81
CA THR A 269 -2.40 -14.61 -2.42
C THR A 269 -3.17 -13.77 -1.39
N LEU A 270 -4.51 -13.89 -1.33
CA LEU A 270 -5.33 -13.20 -0.33
C LEU A 270 -5.16 -13.73 1.09
N LEU A 271 -4.62 -14.94 1.28
CA LEU A 271 -4.33 -15.47 2.62
C LEU A 271 -3.41 -14.53 3.40
N THR A 272 -2.44 -13.93 2.72
CA THR A 272 -1.48 -12.99 3.30
C THR A 272 -2.18 -11.78 3.93
N PRO A 273 -2.92 -10.92 3.20
CA PRO A 273 -3.63 -9.79 3.81
C PRO A 273 -4.71 -10.21 4.82
N PHE A 274 -5.39 -11.36 4.64
CA PHE A 274 -6.30 -11.87 5.68
C PHE A 274 -5.57 -12.18 6.99
N SER A 275 -4.40 -12.83 6.92
CA SER A 275 -3.58 -13.10 8.09
C SER A 275 -3.15 -11.81 8.80
N TYR A 276 -2.76 -10.77 8.04
CA TYR A 276 -2.44 -9.46 8.59
C TYR A 276 -3.63 -8.78 9.27
N ILE A 277 -4.82 -8.85 8.66
CA ILE A 277 -6.04 -8.30 9.27
C ILE A 277 -6.29 -8.99 10.61
N ILE A 278 -6.29 -10.32 10.65
CA ILE A 278 -6.59 -11.08 11.88
C ILE A 278 -5.55 -10.79 12.97
N THR A 279 -4.26 -10.90 12.63
CA THR A 279 -3.16 -10.72 13.59
C THR A 279 -3.08 -9.29 14.11
N PHE A 280 -3.01 -8.29 13.22
CA PHE A 280 -2.89 -6.90 13.63
C PHE A 280 -4.14 -6.36 14.29
N LEU A 281 -5.35 -6.75 13.86
CA LEU A 281 -6.57 -6.34 14.56
C LEU A 281 -6.60 -6.86 16.00
N SER A 282 -6.18 -8.11 16.20
CA SER A 282 -6.15 -8.76 17.52
C SER A 282 -5.13 -8.08 18.43
N ILE A 283 -3.90 -7.91 17.95
CA ILE A 283 -2.82 -7.26 18.69
C ILE A 283 -3.15 -5.79 18.95
N ALA A 284 -3.64 -5.05 17.96
CA ALA A 284 -4.02 -3.65 18.11
C ALA A 284 -5.14 -3.47 19.15
N THR A 285 -6.16 -4.33 19.12
CA THR A 285 -7.23 -4.29 20.12
C THR A 285 -6.68 -4.51 21.52
N PHE A 286 -5.79 -5.50 21.69
CA PHE A 286 -5.14 -5.78 22.97
C PHE A 286 -4.29 -4.60 23.44
N LEU A 287 -3.38 -4.10 22.60
CA LEU A 287 -2.49 -2.98 22.93
C LEU A 287 -3.27 -1.70 23.23
N TYR A 288 -4.35 -1.43 22.49
CA TYR A 288 -5.19 -0.25 22.71
C TYR A 288 -5.82 -0.25 24.11
N THR A 289 -6.25 -1.42 24.62
CA THR A 289 -6.79 -1.51 25.98
C THR A 289 -5.76 -1.18 27.06
N ARG A 290 -4.48 -1.51 26.81
CA ARG A 290 -3.34 -1.28 27.73
C ARG A 290 -2.52 -0.02 27.43
N THR A 291 -3.06 0.89 26.63
CA THR A 291 -2.36 2.13 26.25
C THR A 291 -2.00 2.96 27.49
N PRO A 292 -0.71 3.30 27.71
CA PRO A 292 -0.29 4.27 28.72
C PRO A 292 -0.53 5.70 28.20
N ASN A 293 -1.41 6.45 28.86
CA ASN A 293 -1.78 7.80 28.40
C ASN A 293 -0.68 8.83 28.69
N GLU A 294 0.10 8.64 29.76
CA GLU A 294 1.16 9.54 30.21
C GLU A 294 2.30 9.70 29.18
N GLN A 295 2.41 8.77 28.24
CA GLN A 295 3.43 8.78 27.18
C GLN A 295 2.94 9.41 25.87
N SER A 296 1.71 9.93 25.83
CA SER A 296 1.19 10.67 24.67
C SER A 296 2.11 11.84 24.30
N GLY A 297 2.37 12.02 23.00
CA GLY A 297 3.34 12.98 22.47
C GLY A 297 4.77 12.44 22.28
N LYS A 298 5.11 11.25 22.80
CA LYS A 298 6.36 10.55 22.42
C LYS A 298 6.19 9.80 21.09
N ILE A 299 7.32 9.45 20.45
CA ILE A 299 7.30 8.65 19.21
C ILE A 299 6.65 7.28 19.45
N LEU A 300 7.08 6.58 20.50
CA LEU A 300 6.54 5.28 20.92
C LEU A 300 5.99 5.36 22.34
N LEU A 301 4.85 4.72 22.57
CA LEU A 301 4.17 4.70 23.85
C LEU A 301 4.69 3.65 24.84
N PHE A 302 5.24 2.54 24.35
CA PHE A 302 5.65 1.43 25.20
C PHE A 302 7.17 1.47 25.39
N PRO A 303 7.69 1.65 26.63
CA PRO A 303 9.14 1.70 26.88
C PRO A 303 9.86 0.43 26.47
N ASN A 304 9.25 -0.74 26.67
CA ASN A 304 9.81 -2.02 26.25
C ASN A 304 9.97 -2.10 24.72
N LEU A 305 9.05 -1.48 23.98
CA LEU A 305 9.11 -1.46 22.52
C LEU A 305 10.21 -0.52 22.00
N GLN A 306 10.58 0.52 22.76
CA GLN A 306 11.66 1.43 22.37
C GLN A 306 13.01 0.71 22.25
N LYS A 307 13.31 -0.24 23.14
CA LYS A 307 14.56 -1.03 23.07
C LYS A 307 14.63 -1.85 21.78
N TRP A 308 13.57 -2.60 21.48
CA TRP A 308 13.48 -3.41 20.27
C TRP A 308 13.49 -2.56 18.99
N PHE A 309 12.83 -1.41 19.03
CA PHE A 309 12.82 -0.47 17.92
C PHE A 309 14.23 0.04 17.59
N ILE A 310 15.03 0.44 18.60
CA ILE A 310 16.42 0.87 18.39
C ILE A 310 17.25 -0.25 17.77
N ILE A 311 17.17 -1.47 18.30
CA ILE A 311 17.94 -2.60 17.77
C ILE A 311 17.61 -2.83 16.29
N CYS A 312 16.32 -2.84 15.95
CA CYS A 312 15.86 -3.09 14.60
C CYS A 312 16.27 -1.96 13.64
N THR A 313 16.09 -0.69 14.03
CA THR A 313 16.50 0.43 13.17
C THR A 313 18.00 0.50 12.99
N VAL A 314 18.80 0.30 14.05
CA VAL A 314 20.27 0.28 13.96
C VAL A 314 20.76 -0.83 13.03
N LEU A 315 20.17 -2.02 13.12
CA LEU A 315 20.48 -3.12 12.20
C LEU A 315 20.16 -2.73 10.74
N CYS A 316 18.95 -2.22 10.49
CA CYS A 316 18.54 -1.83 9.13
C CYS A 316 19.42 -0.72 8.54
N PHE A 317 19.72 0.33 9.30
CA PHE A 317 20.60 1.41 8.86
C PHE A 317 22.05 0.96 8.71
N GLY A 318 22.52 0.04 9.56
CA GLY A 318 23.83 -0.59 9.42
C GLY A 318 23.93 -1.37 8.10
N LEU A 319 22.99 -2.28 7.83
CA LEU A 319 22.97 -3.03 6.57
C LEU A 319 22.90 -2.11 5.35
N LEU A 320 22.13 -1.02 5.44
CA LEU A 320 22.02 0.00 4.40
C LEU A 320 23.36 0.72 4.16
N GLY A 321 24.03 1.14 5.24
CA GLY A 321 25.35 1.76 5.16
C GLY A 321 26.41 0.83 4.59
N GLY A 322 26.37 -0.45 4.97
CA GLY A 322 27.23 -1.49 4.40
C GLY A 322 26.99 -1.65 2.91
N ARG A 323 25.74 -1.70 2.45
CA ARG A 323 25.42 -1.77 1.01
C ARG A 323 25.92 -0.54 0.23
N ILE A 324 25.75 0.66 0.78
CA ILE A 324 26.15 1.92 0.11
C ILE A 324 27.67 2.00 -0.07
N LEU A 325 28.46 1.61 0.95
CA LEU A 325 29.92 1.72 0.89
C LEU A 325 30.63 0.43 0.45
N GLY A 326 29.95 -0.71 0.47
CA GLY A 326 30.54 -2.05 0.34
C GLY A 326 31.14 -2.40 -1.02
N GLY A 327 30.72 -1.74 -2.10
CA GLY A 327 31.33 -1.90 -3.43
C GLY A 327 31.47 -3.35 -3.92
N ARG A 328 32.28 -3.56 -4.96
CA ARG A 328 32.44 -4.87 -5.63
C ARG A 328 33.43 -5.80 -4.93
N ASP A 329 34.37 -5.30 -4.11
CA ASP A 329 35.47 -6.12 -3.55
C ASP A 329 36.03 -5.63 -2.21
N ALA A 330 35.32 -4.75 -1.50
CA ALA A 330 35.84 -4.13 -0.29
C ALA A 330 34.99 -4.53 0.93
N LEU A 331 35.17 -5.78 1.40
CA LEU A 331 34.64 -6.24 2.69
C LEU A 331 34.90 -5.23 3.80
N LEU A 332 36.09 -4.63 3.81
CA LEU A 332 36.45 -3.59 4.75
C LEU A 332 35.54 -2.35 4.63
N SER A 333 35.26 -1.87 3.42
CA SER A 333 34.38 -0.71 3.24
C SER A 333 32.93 -1.03 3.59
N TYR A 334 32.48 -2.27 3.39
CA TYR A 334 31.17 -2.75 3.85
C TYR A 334 31.06 -2.62 5.37
N TYR A 335 32.01 -3.18 6.12
CA TYR A 335 31.98 -3.10 7.59
C TYR A 335 32.17 -1.68 8.10
N VAL A 336 33.00 -0.86 7.46
CA VAL A 336 33.12 0.57 7.79
C VAL A 336 31.77 1.26 7.62
N GLY A 337 31.08 1.05 6.49
CA GLY A 337 29.74 1.59 6.26
C GLY A 337 28.72 1.08 7.26
N PHE A 338 28.75 -0.21 7.57
CA PHE A 338 27.85 -0.82 8.55
C PHE A 338 28.01 -0.18 9.93
N PHE A 339 29.22 -0.14 10.48
CA PHE A 339 29.45 0.41 11.81
C PHE A 339 29.23 1.93 11.86
N LEU A 340 29.59 2.66 10.80
CA LEU A 340 29.36 4.11 10.73
C LEU A 340 27.87 4.43 10.77
N PHE A 341 27.06 3.83 9.90
CA PHE A 341 25.61 4.09 9.87
C PHE A 341 24.89 3.52 11.10
N ALA A 342 25.29 2.35 11.60
CA ALA A 342 24.76 1.79 12.85
C ALA A 342 25.01 2.74 14.04
N THR A 343 26.22 3.30 14.15
CA THR A 343 26.58 4.23 15.23
C THR A 343 25.79 5.54 15.11
N ILE A 344 25.75 6.14 13.92
CA ILE A 344 25.00 7.38 13.67
C ILE A 344 23.51 7.17 13.98
N SER A 345 22.91 6.11 13.45
CA SER A 345 21.49 5.80 13.69
C SER A 345 21.20 5.54 15.16
N TYR A 346 22.09 4.84 15.89
CA TYR A 346 21.94 4.60 17.32
C TYR A 346 21.82 5.91 18.11
N PHE A 347 22.73 6.87 17.87
CA PHE A 347 22.69 8.18 18.54
C PHE A 347 21.45 8.99 18.17
N ILE A 348 21.09 9.03 16.88
CA ILE A 348 19.91 9.74 16.38
C ILE A 348 18.63 9.17 17.03
N PHE A 349 18.39 7.86 16.92
CA PHE A 349 17.15 7.25 17.44
C PHE A 349 17.08 7.27 18.97
N THR A 350 18.20 7.10 19.67
CA THR A 350 18.24 7.23 21.14
C THR A 350 17.85 8.65 21.58
N ARG A 351 18.21 9.68 20.82
CA ARG A 351 17.79 11.06 21.09
C ARG A 351 16.33 11.30 20.70
N LEU A 352 15.93 10.87 19.50
CA LEU A 352 14.57 11.07 18.97
C LEU A 352 13.50 10.42 19.86
N LEU A 353 13.72 9.20 20.36
CA LEU A 353 12.74 8.49 21.20
C LEU A 353 12.53 9.13 22.57
N LYS A 354 13.50 9.92 23.06
CA LYS A 354 13.39 10.69 24.31
C LYS A 354 12.60 11.99 24.13
N LEU A 355 12.43 12.48 22.89
CA LEU A 355 11.69 13.70 22.62
C LEU A 355 10.19 13.49 22.86
N LYS A 356 9.58 14.48 23.52
CA LYS A 356 8.13 14.61 23.62
C LYS A 356 7.71 15.77 22.72
N PHE A 357 7.02 15.47 21.64
CA PHE A 357 6.40 16.47 20.80
C PHE A 357 5.18 17.00 21.55
N ALA A 358 5.33 18.16 22.18
CA ALA A 358 4.22 18.93 22.72
C ALA A 358 4.05 20.14 21.81
N PHE A 359 2.91 20.25 21.13
CA PHE A 359 2.51 21.53 20.56
C PHE A 359 2.15 22.42 21.74
N ALA A 360 3.03 23.35 22.08
CA ALA A 360 2.71 24.44 22.98
C ALA A 360 1.50 25.17 22.37
N ARG A 361 0.34 25.00 22.99
CA ARG A 361 -0.82 25.83 22.69
C ARG A 361 -0.47 27.21 23.23
N LYS A 362 -0.12 28.14 22.34
CA LYS A 362 -0.36 29.56 22.59
C LYS A 362 -1.85 29.83 22.45
#